data_AF-A0A182UKV8-F1
#
_entry.id   AF-A0A182UKV8-F1
#
_cell.length_a   1.000
_cell.length_b   1.000
_cell.length_c   1.000
_cell.angle_alpha   90.00
_cell.angle_beta   90.00
_cell.angle_gamma   90.00
#
_symmetry.space_group_name_H-M   'P 1'
#
loop_
_entity.id
_entity.type
_entity.pdbx_description
1 polymer ?
#
loop_
_entity_poly.entity_id
_entity_poly.type
_entity_poly.pdbx_seq_one_letter_code
_entity_poly.pdbx_strand_id
1 'polypeptide(L)'
;MLFQALPNDRAVLPLLLYIQERLGLWGESYRARYLFVVVAFSITVCIPKLTTTCTNLETFICSMAELAFVGNVFCGGLTLWSVYDAFRQFIEQVNSLTKYCKYA
;
A
#
# COMPACT_ATOMS: atom_id res chain seq x y z
N MET A 1 -14.71 26.11 -14.29
CA MET A 1 -14.53 24.71 -14.73
C MET A 1 -13.53 24.06 -13.79
N LEU A 2 -13.96 23.42 -12.69
CA LEU A 2 -13.01 23.06 -11.62
C LEU A 2 -12.44 21.62 -11.73
N PHE A 3 -13.06 20.72 -12.49
CA PHE A 3 -12.53 19.36 -12.67
C PHE A 3 -12.85 18.85 -14.08
N GLN A 4 -11.86 18.89 -14.97
CA GLN A 4 -11.91 18.07 -16.19
C GLN A 4 -11.53 16.63 -15.80
N ALA A 5 -12.25 15.64 -16.34
CA ALA A 5 -11.84 14.25 -16.25
C ALA A 5 -10.40 14.13 -16.79
N LEU A 6 -9.48 13.62 -15.98
CA LEU A 6 -8.12 13.43 -16.43
C LEU A 6 -8.14 12.43 -17.59
N PRO A 7 -7.49 12.72 -18.73
CA PRO A 7 -7.41 11.78 -19.84
C PRO A 7 -6.70 10.48 -19.45
N ASN A 8 -5.96 10.47 -18.33
CA ASN A 8 -5.39 9.30 -17.72
C ASN A 8 -5.29 9.48 -16.19
N ASP A 9 -6.22 8.89 -15.44
CA ASP A 9 -6.26 8.97 -13.97
C ASP A 9 -4.99 8.42 -13.30
N ARG A 10 -4.19 7.60 -14.02
CA ARG A 10 -2.89 7.08 -13.56
C ARG A 10 -1.70 8.03 -13.79
N ALA A 11 -1.89 9.17 -14.47
CA ALA A 11 -0.80 10.07 -14.83
C ALA A 11 -0.20 10.84 -13.65
N VAL A 12 -0.90 10.93 -12.52
CA VAL A 12 -0.45 11.71 -11.37
C VAL A 12 0.68 11.00 -10.60
N LEU A 13 0.76 9.65 -10.64
CA LEU A 13 1.83 8.85 -10.02
C LEU A 13 2.06 7.50 -10.74
N PRO A 14 2.46 7.51 -12.03
CA PRO A 14 2.54 6.29 -12.84
C PRO A 14 3.58 5.29 -12.31
N LEU A 15 4.71 5.78 -11.80
CA LEU A 15 5.77 4.93 -11.23
C LEU A 15 5.29 4.23 -9.95
N LEU A 16 4.62 4.96 -9.06
CA LEU A 16 4.13 4.40 -7.80
C LEU A 16 3.06 3.34 -8.07
N LEU A 17 2.12 3.64 -8.97
CA LEU A 17 1.06 2.73 -9.37
C LEU A 17 1.63 1.45 -10.01
N TYR A 18 2.67 1.59 -10.85
CA TYR A 18 3.36 0.45 -11.44
C TYR A 18 4.00 -0.47 -10.39
N ILE A 19 4.69 0.12 -9.40
CA ILE A 19 5.29 -0.64 -8.29
C ILE A 19 4.20 -1.33 -7.47
N GLN A 20 3.10 -0.63 -7.17
CA GLN A 20 1.99 -1.17 -6.40
C GLN A 20 1.28 -2.34 -7.11
N GLU A 21 1.07 -2.22 -8.43
CA GLU A 21 0.50 -3.28 -9.26
C GLU A 21 1.41 -4.52 -9.27
N ARG A 22 2.73 -4.32 -9.41
CA ARG A 22 3.71 -5.41 -9.41
C ARG A 22 3.84 -6.12 -8.05
N LEU A 23 3.65 -5.37 -6.95
CA LEU A 23 3.57 -5.91 -5.59
C LEU A 23 2.23 -6.61 -5.31
N GLY A 24 1.25 -6.53 -6.21
CA GLY A 24 -0.05 -7.16 -6.05
C GLY A 24 -0.96 -6.45 -5.04
N LEU A 25 -0.71 -5.16 -4.76
CA LEU A 25 -1.55 -4.37 -3.86
C LEU A 25 -2.96 -4.13 -4.44
N TRP A 26 -3.09 -4.11 -5.78
CA TRP A 26 -4.31 -3.79 -6.53
C TRP A 26 -4.47 -4.83 -7.65
N GLY A 27 -5.69 -5.35 -7.87
CA GLY A 27 -6.00 -6.36 -8.91
C GLY A 27 -6.70 -7.62 -8.38
N GLU A 28 -7.87 -7.95 -8.94
CA GLU A 28 -8.76 -9.02 -8.43
C GLU A 28 -8.07 -10.40 -8.32
N SER A 29 -7.17 -10.75 -9.24
CA SER A 29 -6.52 -12.06 -9.26
C SER A 29 -5.24 -12.16 -8.41
N TYR A 30 -4.68 -11.05 -7.94
CA TYR A 30 -3.34 -11.00 -7.34
C TYR A 30 -3.26 -10.37 -5.95
N ARG A 31 -4.38 -9.87 -5.39
CA ARG A 31 -4.44 -9.29 -4.03
C ARG A 31 -3.93 -10.21 -2.92
N ALA A 32 -4.08 -11.54 -3.06
CA ALA A 32 -3.57 -12.50 -2.08
C ALA A 32 -2.04 -12.58 -2.05
N ARG A 33 -1.34 -12.20 -3.14
CA ARG A 33 0.13 -12.18 -3.17
C ARG A 33 0.71 -11.18 -2.19
N TYR A 34 0.06 -10.04 -2.01
CA TYR A 34 0.52 -9.03 -1.06
C TYR A 34 0.46 -9.55 0.39
N LEU A 35 -0.63 -10.23 0.77
CA LEU A 35 -0.72 -10.89 2.07
C LEU A 35 0.38 -11.93 2.25
N PHE A 36 0.66 -12.74 1.23
CA PHE A 36 1.75 -13.72 1.28
C PHE A 36 3.11 -13.05 1.49
N VAL A 37 3.38 -11.93 0.82
CA VAL A 37 4.62 -11.16 0.99
C VAL A 37 4.73 -10.59 2.42
N VAL A 38 3.65 -10.07 2.98
CA VAL A 38 3.63 -9.57 4.37
C VAL A 38 3.90 -10.71 5.36
N VAL A 39 3.24 -11.86 5.19
CA VAL A 39 3.46 -13.04 6.04
C VAL A 39 4.91 -13.53 5.93
N ALA A 40 5.45 -13.61 4.72
CA ALA A 40 6.84 -13.98 4.49
C ALA A 40 7.82 -13.00 5.16
N PHE A 41 7.55 -11.70 5.09
CA PHE A 41 8.34 -10.67 5.79
C PHE A 41 8.26 -10.84 7.31
N SER A 42 7.07 -11.09 7.86
CA SER A 42 6.90 -11.31 9.29
C SER A 42 7.71 -12.52 9.78
N ILE A 43 7.69 -13.63 9.04
CA ILE A 43 8.40 -14.87 9.42
C ILE A 43 9.92 -14.75 9.23
N THR A 44 10.37 -14.11 8.15
CA THR A 44 11.81 -14.07 7.81
C THR A 44 12.56 -12.89 8.44
N VAL A 45 11.87 -11.80 8.78
CA VAL A 45 12.52 -10.57 9.28
C VAL A 45 12.02 -10.20 10.68
N CYS A 46 10.71 -10.05 10.90
CA CYS A 46 10.20 -9.63 12.21
C CYS A 46 10.50 -10.64 13.30
N ILE A 47 10.12 -11.91 13.12
CA ILE A 47 10.31 -12.94 14.15
C ILE A 47 11.79 -13.07 14.53
N PRO A 48 12.73 -13.26 13.58
CA PRO A 48 14.14 -13.38 13.93
C PRO A 48 14.70 -12.15 14.63
N LYS A 49 14.36 -10.92 14.19
CA LYS A 49 14.84 -9.70 14.84
C LYS A 49 14.27 -9.52 16.25
N LEU A 50 13.07 -10.04 16.54
CA LEU A 50 12.44 -9.98 17.87
C LEU A 50 12.91 -11.11 18.81
N THR A 51 13.21 -12.29 18.27
CA THR A 51 13.67 -13.44 19.07
C THR A 51 15.18 -13.46 19.27
N THR A 52 15.94 -12.76 18.43
CA THR A 52 17.41 -12.67 18.56
C THR A 52 17.74 -11.79 19.76
N THR A 53 18.44 -12.38 20.73
CA THR A 53 18.93 -11.67 21.90
C THR A 53 20.10 -10.78 21.48
N CYS A 54 19.88 -9.47 21.37
CA CYS A 54 20.96 -8.52 21.15
C CYS A 54 21.75 -8.31 22.44
N THR A 55 23.04 -8.62 22.43
CA THR A 55 23.95 -8.41 23.56
C THR A 55 24.32 -6.94 23.78
N ASN A 56 24.18 -6.09 22.77
CA ASN A 56 24.49 -4.66 22.81
C ASN A 56 23.22 -3.81 22.61
N LEU A 57 23.00 -2.83 23.50
CA LEU A 57 21.83 -1.92 23.45
C LEU A 57 21.80 -1.11 22.14
N GLU A 58 22.94 -0.60 21.68
CA GLU A 58 23.04 0.17 20.45
C GLU A 58 22.61 -0.65 19.22
N THR A 59 23.10 -1.90 19.12
CA THR A 59 22.72 -2.83 18.05
C THR A 59 21.23 -3.17 18.11
N PHE A 60 20.66 -3.30 19.31
CA PHE A 60 19.23 -3.50 19.49
C PHE A 60 18.42 -2.32 18.97
N ILE A 61 18.78 -1.08 19.38
CA ILE A 61 18.08 0.14 18.97
C ILE A 61 18.13 0.30 17.44
N CYS A 62 19.30 0.15 16.82
CA CYS A 62 19.44 0.23 15.37
C CYS A 62 18.60 -0.85 14.67
N SER A 63 18.66 -2.09 15.15
CA SER A 63 17.89 -3.20 14.57
C SER A 63 16.37 -2.98 14.66
N MET A 64 15.88 -2.43 15.79
CA MET A 64 14.48 -2.09 15.99
C MET A 64 14.04 -0.89 15.14
N ALA A 65 14.90 0.11 14.97
CA ALA A 65 14.63 1.26 14.10
C ALA A 65 14.49 0.85 12.64
N GLU A 66 15.39 -0.02 12.15
CA GLU A 66 15.27 -0.62 10.82
C GLU A 66 13.96 -1.41 10.68
N LEU A 67 13.61 -2.20 11.70
CA LEU A 67 12.40 -3.00 11.69
C LEU A 67 11.14 -2.12 11.64
N ALA A 68 11.11 -1.03 12.40
CA ALA A 68 10.01 -0.06 12.39
C ALA A 68 9.91 0.66 11.04
N PHE A 69 11.04 1.07 10.46
CA PHE A 69 11.07 1.74 9.16
C PHE A 69 10.54 0.84 8.04
N VAL A 70 11.04 -0.39 7.95
CA VAL A 70 10.60 -1.36 6.94
C VAL A 70 9.17 -1.82 7.23
N GLY A 71 8.83 -2.05 8.49
CA GLY A 71 7.49 -2.40 8.94
C GLY A 71 6.43 -1.37 8.54
N ASN A 72 6.75 -0.08 8.60
CA ASN A 72 5.84 0.98 8.14
C ASN A 72 5.47 0.86 6.66
N VAL A 73 6.38 0.41 5.81
CA VAL A 73 6.11 0.20 4.37
C VAL A 73 5.10 -0.93 4.19
N PHE A 74 5.29 -2.05 4.90
CA PHE A 74 4.38 -3.19 4.83
C PHE A 74 3.03 -2.91 5.48
N CYS A 75 2.99 -2.28 6.65
CA CYS A 75 1.74 -1.87 7.29
C CYS A 75 0.97 -0.85 6.46
N GLY A 76 1.67 0.15 5.90
CA GLY A 76 1.04 1.15 5.03
C GLY A 76 0.42 0.52 3.78
N GLY A 77 1.11 -0.42 3.13
CA GLY A 77 0.55 -1.15 2.01
C GLY A 77 -0.61 -2.08 2.43
N LEU A 78 -0.56 -2.68 3.62
CA LEU A 78 -1.67 -3.49 4.15
C LEU A 78 -2.92 -2.65 4.40
N THR A 79 -2.77 -1.44 4.94
CA THR A 79 -3.87 -0.49 5.12
C THR A 79 -4.48 -0.12 3.77
N LEU A 80 -3.66 0.22 2.78
CA LEU A 80 -4.15 0.50 1.42
C LEU A 80 -4.87 -0.72 0.83
N TRP A 81 -4.35 -1.92 1.03
CA TRP A 81 -4.96 -3.16 0.60
C TRP A 81 -6.33 -3.42 1.25
N SER A 82 -6.48 -3.10 2.54
CA SER A 82 -7.74 -3.29 3.28
C SER A 82 -8.81 -2.26 2.93
N VAL A 83 -8.41 -1.01 2.64
CA VAL A 83 -9.37 0.05 2.25
C VAL A 83 -9.59 0.14 0.74
N TYR A 84 -8.91 -0.68 -0.06
CA TYR A 84 -8.95 -0.62 -1.51
C TYR A 84 -10.38 -0.64 -2.08
N ASP A 85 -11.23 -1.55 -1.59
CA ASP A 85 -12.60 -1.69 -2.09
C ASP A 85 -13.46 -0.45 -1.77
N ALA A 86 -13.28 0.14 -0.59
CA ALA A 86 -13.93 1.39 -0.21
C ALA A 86 -13.45 2.57 -1.07
N PHE A 87 -12.15 2.63 -1.35
CA PHE A 87 -11.57 3.64 -2.24
C PHE A 87 -12.08 3.50 -3.67
N ARG A 88 -12.20 2.27 -4.19
CA ARG A 88 -12.74 1.99 -5.53
C ARG A 88 -14.18 2.50 -5.65
N GLN A 89 -15.03 2.15 -4.69
CA GLN A 89 -16.43 2.61 -4.66
C GLN A 89 -16.52 4.15 -4.59
N PHE A 90 -15.69 4.78 -3.77
CA PHE A 90 -15.63 6.23 -3.67
C PHE A 90 -15.26 6.89 -5.01
N ILE A 91 -14.26 6.37 -5.71
CA ILE A 91 -13.86 6.88 -7.03
C ILE A 91 -15.00 6.71 -8.06
N GLU A 92 -15.67 5.56 -8.07
CA GLU A 92 -16.81 5.31 -8.96
C GLU A 92 -17.96 6.31 -8.69
N GLN A 93 -18.26 6.59 -7.42
CA GLN A 93 -19.29 7.56 -7.04
C GLN A 93 -18.91 8.99 -7.46
N VAL A 94 -17.69 9.44 -7.19
CA VAL A 94 -17.20 10.77 -7.58
C VAL A 94 -17.21 10.93 -9.10
N ASN A 95 -16.81 9.90 -9.85
CA ASN A 95 -16.88 9.92 -11.32
C ASN A 95 -18.32 10.01 -11.84
N SER A 96 -19.27 9.32 -11.20
CA SER A 96 -20.69 9.43 -11.58
C SER A 96 -21.23 10.84 -11.34
N LEU A 97 -20.97 11.45 -10.18
CA LEU A 97 -21.35 12.82 -9.84
C LEU A 97 -20.76 13.85 -10.79
N THR A 98 -19.48 13.68 -11.15
CA THR A 98 -18.79 14.58 -12.09
C THR A 98 -19.42 14.53 -13.47
N LYS A 99 -19.89 13.35 -13.93
CA LYS A 99 -20.65 13.24 -15.18
C LYS A 99 -21.94 14.03 -15.12
N TYR A 100 -22.73 13.92 -14.04
CA TYR A 100 -23.98 14.68 -13.91
C TYR A 100 -23.76 16.19 -13.86
N CYS A 101 -22.76 16.69 -13.13
CA CYS A 101 -22.42 18.11 -13.10
C CYS A 101 -21.88 18.67 -14.44
N LYS A 102 -21.51 17.81 -15.39
CA LYS A 102 -21.06 18.23 -16.72
C LYS A 102 -22.22 18.47 -17.70
N TYR A 103 -23.42 17.97 -17.37
CA TYR A 103 -24.64 18.09 -18.18
C TYR A 103 -25.72 18.98 -17.55
N ALA A 104 -25.44 19.58 -16.39
CA ALA A 104 -26.26 20.62 -15.75
C ALA A 104 -25.66 21.99 -16.04
#